data_AF-A0A1I3K3K0-F1
#
_entry.id   AF-A0A1I3K3K0-F1
#
_cell.length_a   1.000
_cell.length_b   1.000
_cell.length_c   1.000
_cell.angle_alpha   90.00
_cell.angle_beta   90.00
_cell.angle_gamma   90.00
#
_symmetry.space_group_name_H-M   'P 1'
#
loop_
_entity.id
_entity.type
_entity.pdbx_description
1 polymer ?
#
loop_
_entity_poly.entity_id
_entity_poly.type
_entity_poly.pdbx_seq_one_letter_code
_entity_poly.pdbx_strand_id
1 'polypeptide(L)'
;MKKNNSEKENNKPGTAKFVMKGIGEYMRHNYPFLILFFAGLLAVSALNFVKISTAETIANFSLEDFEIGQIADRTIIADRSLPPDNIDPVSVTKGEKIIKKGFAITEEGFAKLKKMSASPLYIDYRAFANSELYLLLLSIMWYLLFTFISVNRKLLFKEPLLQVIFFLAVYAVTAFCGKLSLFSSPYSICIAIPSALFIMIVTILYGNLSALLLSIVLSIGVLCATNWQIPTFLLTLASSLTAAAIVRKIERRLDLVFAGLMIAVFNIVYVLLFSVIFNETFEELPKLMIGLAINGFLSGILTLGFLTPLEIMLNTASVFRLMDLSDTNTPIFKQMQIQANGTYNHSMMVAQLAEVGCREIGANSLLARVGAYYHDIGKMDQSEYFVENQVNGMENKHNDLNPTLSASVIKSHVRKGVEKARQLHLPQAVIDIIAEHHGNSIITYFYNNAKEKDPSLDEDDFRYPGIPPVTKESAVVMLADTVEAACHTLENPTSPRLEKFITILINQKMELKQLDNCDLTFHDISRIKAAFVNLLTGYYHNRIKYQNQQDPDEAPAKTEEAPAAEAPKAAAKEPAKPAVKEAPKAPAKEAAAPKATAEKKASAAAKTVKEKK
;
A
#
# COMPACT_ATOMS: atom_id res chain seq x y z
N MET A 1 -15.69 -55.90 -49.19
CA MET A 1 -15.72 -56.45 -47.82
C MET A 1 -14.41 -56.04 -47.15
N LYS A 2 -14.42 -54.96 -46.37
CA LYS A 2 -14.56 -54.92 -44.89
C LYS A 2 -13.39 -55.60 -44.14
N LYS A 3 -12.57 -54.70 -43.56
CA LYS A 3 -11.85 -54.79 -42.27
C LYS A 3 -10.73 -55.82 -42.11
N ASN A 4 -9.50 -55.32 -42.12
CA ASN A 4 -8.55 -55.50 -41.02
C ASN A 4 -7.52 -54.36 -41.05
N ASN A 5 -7.66 -53.42 -40.13
CA ASN A 5 -6.61 -52.52 -39.66
C ASN A 5 -7.10 -51.86 -38.37
N SER A 6 -7.13 -52.65 -37.31
CA SER A 6 -7.17 -52.16 -35.93
C SER A 6 -5.75 -52.24 -35.39
N GLU A 7 -5.03 -51.13 -35.43
CA GLU A 7 -3.88 -50.84 -34.55
C GLU A 7 -3.30 -49.46 -34.89
N LYS A 8 -4.05 -48.42 -34.54
CA LYS A 8 -3.48 -47.10 -34.19
C LYS A 8 -4.32 -46.57 -33.05
N GLU A 9 -4.17 -47.21 -31.88
CA GLU A 9 -4.65 -46.63 -30.65
C GLU A 9 -3.88 -45.34 -30.36
N ASN A 10 -4.67 -44.31 -30.07
CA ASN A 10 -4.28 -42.97 -29.72
C ASN A 10 -3.32 -42.95 -28.52
N ASN A 11 -2.02 -42.84 -28.77
CA ASN A 11 -1.07 -42.45 -27.75
C ASN A 11 -1.08 -40.92 -27.59
N LYS A 12 -2.24 -40.36 -27.17
CA LYS A 12 -2.28 -39.01 -26.59
C LYS A 12 -1.54 -39.11 -25.25
N PRO A 13 -0.54 -38.26 -24.95
CA PRO A 13 0.09 -38.27 -23.64
C PRO A 13 -1.02 -38.12 -22.61
N GLY A 14 -1.22 -39.16 -21.80
CA GLY A 14 -2.35 -39.25 -20.89
C GLY A 14 -2.48 -37.96 -20.09
N THR A 15 -3.71 -37.46 -19.95
CA THR A 15 -4.05 -36.22 -19.25
C THR A 15 -3.32 -36.10 -17.90
N ALA A 16 -3.11 -37.24 -17.21
CA ALA A 16 -2.32 -37.36 -16.00
C ALA A 16 -0.84 -36.95 -16.15
N LYS A 17 -0.16 -37.29 -17.26
CA LYS A 17 1.24 -36.94 -17.52
C LYS A 17 1.40 -35.44 -17.84
N PHE A 18 0.41 -34.84 -18.50
CA PHE A 18 0.33 -33.39 -18.73
C PHE A 18 0.09 -32.62 -17.42
N VAL A 19 -0.87 -33.09 -16.60
CA VAL A 19 -1.15 -32.53 -15.28
C VAL A 19 0.06 -32.67 -14.35
N MET A 20 0.71 -33.84 -14.31
CA MET A 20 1.92 -34.07 -13.50
C MET A 20 3.09 -33.20 -13.95
N LYS A 21 3.24 -32.96 -15.26
CA LYS A 21 4.25 -32.04 -15.78
C LYS A 21 3.96 -30.58 -15.39
N GLY A 22 2.69 -30.15 -15.52
CA GLY A 22 2.25 -28.82 -15.09
C GLY A 22 2.42 -28.60 -13.57
N ILE A 23 2.10 -29.60 -12.75
CA ILE A 23 2.36 -29.58 -11.30
C ILE A 23 3.87 -29.50 -11.04
N GLY A 24 4.69 -30.27 -11.74
CA GLY A 24 6.14 -30.25 -11.59
C GLY A 24 6.78 -28.90 -11.94
N GLU A 25 6.32 -28.25 -13.02
CA GLU A 25 6.78 -26.92 -13.43
C GLU A 25 6.31 -25.83 -12.45
N TYR A 26 5.06 -25.93 -11.99
CA TYR A 26 4.52 -25.04 -10.98
C TYR A 26 5.28 -25.15 -9.65
N MET A 27 5.56 -26.38 -9.19
CA MET A 27 6.32 -26.63 -7.96
C MET A 27 7.74 -26.07 -8.05
N ARG A 28 8.42 -26.18 -9.19
CA ARG A 28 9.77 -25.60 -9.36
C ARG A 28 9.77 -24.08 -9.29
N HIS A 29 8.75 -23.41 -9.82
CA HIS A 29 8.67 -21.95 -9.78
C HIS A 29 8.20 -21.41 -8.42
N ASN A 30 7.34 -22.15 -7.71
CA ASN A 30 6.70 -21.69 -6.48
C ASN A 30 7.19 -22.42 -5.21
N TYR A 31 8.30 -23.15 -5.29
CA TYR A 31 8.82 -23.91 -4.15
C TYR A 31 9.05 -23.07 -2.87
N PRO A 32 9.46 -21.78 -2.91
CA PRO A 32 9.61 -21.00 -1.68
C PRO A 32 8.26 -20.79 -0.98
N PHE A 33 7.20 -20.54 -1.74
CA PHE A 33 5.85 -20.38 -1.22
C PHE A 33 5.30 -21.70 -0.66
N LEU A 34 5.62 -22.83 -1.29
CA LEU A 34 5.27 -24.16 -0.76
C LEU A 34 6.02 -24.47 0.53
N ILE A 35 7.31 -24.17 0.62
CA ILE A 35 8.09 -24.33 1.86
C ILE A 35 7.47 -23.48 2.97
N LEU A 36 7.17 -22.21 2.68
CA LEU A 36 6.54 -21.31 3.64
C LEU A 36 5.17 -21.82 4.10
N PHE A 37 4.36 -22.34 3.17
CA PHE A 37 3.07 -22.95 3.48
C PHE A 37 3.22 -24.11 4.47
N PHE A 38 4.10 -25.08 4.18
CA PHE A 38 4.29 -26.25 5.05
C PHE A 38 4.94 -25.87 6.39
N ALA A 39 5.90 -24.94 6.39
CA ALA A 39 6.53 -24.45 7.60
C ALA A 39 5.53 -23.70 8.50
N GLY A 40 4.66 -22.87 7.91
CA GLY A 40 3.59 -22.17 8.62
C GLY A 40 2.57 -23.14 9.22
N LEU A 41 2.15 -24.15 8.45
CA LEU A 41 1.24 -25.19 8.93
C LEU A 41 1.85 -25.99 10.10
N LEU A 42 3.11 -26.38 9.99
CA LEU A 42 3.81 -27.11 11.06
C LEU A 42 3.97 -26.24 12.32
N ALA A 43 4.28 -24.95 12.16
CA ALA A 43 4.41 -24.03 13.27
C ALA A 43 3.08 -23.81 14.01
N VAL A 44 1.96 -23.62 13.30
CA VAL A 44 0.64 -23.48 13.94
C VAL A 44 0.18 -24.80 14.56
N SER A 45 0.48 -25.94 13.92
CA SER A 45 0.22 -27.28 14.47
C SER A 45 0.95 -27.49 15.79
N ALA A 46 2.22 -27.10 15.89
CA ALA A 46 2.97 -27.15 17.14
C ALA A 46 2.35 -26.25 18.24
N LEU A 47 1.93 -25.02 17.89
CA LEU A 47 1.23 -24.15 18.83
C LEU A 47 -0.10 -24.76 19.30
N ASN A 48 -0.85 -25.36 18.38
CA ASN A 48 -2.13 -26.02 18.68
C ASN A 48 -1.95 -27.29 19.54
N PHE A 49 -0.90 -28.07 19.29
CA PHE A 49 -0.52 -29.21 20.12
C PHE A 49 -0.22 -28.77 21.55
N VAL A 50 0.62 -27.75 21.73
CA VAL A 50 0.90 -27.18 23.06
C VAL A 50 -0.36 -26.59 23.69
N LYS A 51 -1.22 -25.94 22.90
CA LYS A 51 -2.49 -25.39 23.36
C LYS A 51 -3.34 -26.49 24.01
N ILE A 52 -3.57 -27.58 23.29
CA ILE A 52 -4.43 -28.70 23.71
C ILE A 52 -3.80 -29.49 24.85
N SER A 53 -2.49 -29.79 24.78
CA SER A 53 -1.80 -30.56 25.82
C SER A 53 -1.79 -29.86 27.18
N THR A 54 -1.79 -28.52 27.21
CA THR A 54 -1.80 -27.76 28.47
C THR A 54 -3.21 -27.35 28.93
N ALA A 55 -4.23 -27.43 28.06
CA ALA A 55 -5.62 -27.11 28.41
C ALA A 55 -6.26 -28.15 29.35
N GLU A 56 -5.77 -29.40 29.33
CA GLU A 56 -6.34 -30.51 30.13
C GLU A 56 -5.36 -31.05 31.21
N THR A 57 -4.22 -30.37 31.39
CA THR A 57 -3.16 -30.80 32.32
C THR A 57 -3.05 -29.89 33.54
N ILE A 58 -3.42 -28.62 33.42
CA ILE A 58 -3.35 -27.68 34.54
C ILE A 58 -4.73 -27.66 35.18
N ALA A 59 -4.89 -28.40 36.29
CA ALA A 59 -5.93 -28.04 37.25
C ALA A 59 -5.79 -26.52 37.49
N ASN A 60 -6.84 -25.74 37.26
CA ASN A 60 -6.84 -24.27 37.45
C ASN A 60 -6.70 -23.85 38.94
N PHE A 61 -6.16 -24.74 39.76
CA PHE A 61 -6.10 -24.68 41.21
C PHE A 61 -4.88 -25.47 41.70
N SER A 62 -4.19 -24.99 42.74
CA SER A 62 -3.16 -25.78 43.42
C SER A 62 -3.84 -26.67 44.45
N LEU A 63 -3.41 -27.93 44.58
CA LEU A 63 -3.96 -28.81 45.62
C LEU A 63 -3.66 -28.26 47.03
N GLU A 64 -2.61 -27.45 47.17
CA GLU A 64 -2.21 -26.78 48.41
C GLU A 64 -3.21 -25.71 48.86
N ASP A 65 -4.10 -25.24 47.97
CA ASP A 65 -5.11 -24.22 48.28
C ASP A 65 -6.34 -24.78 49.04
N PHE A 66 -6.40 -26.10 49.23
CA PHE A 66 -7.58 -26.80 49.77
C PHE A 66 -7.23 -27.72 50.94
N GLU A 67 -7.98 -27.61 52.02
CA GLU A 67 -7.95 -28.54 53.14
C GLU A 67 -9.35 -29.14 53.41
N ILE A 68 -9.39 -30.37 53.91
CA ILE A 68 -10.64 -31.03 54.30
C ILE A 68 -11.29 -30.21 55.43
N GLY A 69 -12.57 -29.85 55.27
CA GLY A 69 -13.30 -29.02 56.22
C GLY A 69 -13.17 -27.50 56.02
N GLN A 70 -12.26 -27.03 55.15
CA GLN A 70 -12.17 -25.61 54.78
C GLN A 70 -13.43 -25.16 54.03
N ILE A 71 -13.89 -23.93 54.27
CA ILE A 71 -14.97 -23.33 53.48
C ILE A 71 -14.40 -22.93 52.11
N ALA A 72 -14.92 -23.51 51.03
CA ALA A 72 -14.46 -23.23 49.69
C ALA A 72 -14.68 -21.76 49.30
N ASP A 73 -13.61 -21.08 48.86
CA ASP A 73 -13.62 -19.70 48.37
C ASP A 73 -14.20 -19.57 46.94
N ARG A 74 -14.16 -20.69 46.19
CA ARG A 74 -14.61 -20.82 44.80
C ARG A 74 -15.32 -22.14 44.53
N THR A 75 -16.07 -22.19 43.43
CA THR A 75 -16.72 -23.42 42.94
C THR A 75 -15.82 -24.06 41.89
N ILE A 76 -15.50 -25.35 42.03
CA ILE A 76 -14.76 -26.12 41.02
C ILE A 76 -15.71 -27.13 40.39
N ILE A 77 -15.75 -27.10 39.07
CA ILE A 77 -16.53 -28.03 38.24
C ILE A 77 -15.53 -28.89 37.50
N ALA A 78 -15.77 -30.20 37.47
CA ALA A 78 -14.97 -31.12 36.69
C ALA A 78 -15.09 -30.81 35.20
N ASP A 79 -13.95 -30.58 34.56
CA ASP A 79 -13.79 -30.34 33.13
C ASP A 79 -13.75 -31.63 32.30
N ARG A 80 -13.40 -32.76 32.94
CA ARG A 80 -13.34 -34.10 32.35
C ARG A 80 -13.94 -35.18 33.25
N SER A 81 -14.32 -36.30 32.63
CA SER A 81 -14.69 -37.51 33.37
C SER A 81 -13.43 -38.34 33.65
N LEU A 82 -13.18 -38.69 34.91
CA LEU A 82 -12.10 -39.57 35.33
C LEU A 82 -12.70 -40.89 35.85
N PRO A 83 -12.48 -42.03 35.17
CA PRO A 83 -12.97 -43.32 35.63
C PRO A 83 -12.27 -43.72 36.94
N PRO A 84 -12.90 -44.59 37.76
CA PRO A 84 -12.25 -45.16 38.93
C PRO A 84 -11.02 -45.98 38.52
N ASP A 85 -9.95 -45.91 39.30
CA ASP A 85 -8.74 -46.72 39.09
C ASP A 85 -8.38 -47.50 40.37
N ASN A 86 -7.38 -48.38 40.29
CA ASN A 86 -7.00 -49.26 41.40
C ASN A 86 -6.37 -48.52 42.60
N ILE A 87 -5.99 -47.25 42.44
CA ILE A 87 -5.28 -46.45 43.45
C ILE A 87 -6.24 -45.44 44.09
N ASP A 88 -7.14 -44.84 43.31
CA ASP A 88 -8.21 -43.93 43.71
C ASP A 88 -9.57 -44.39 43.13
N PRO A 89 -10.44 -45.02 43.95
CA PRO A 89 -11.72 -45.60 43.51
C PRO A 89 -12.79 -44.53 43.18
N VAL A 90 -12.46 -43.25 43.34
CA VAL A 90 -13.40 -42.15 43.13
C VAL A 90 -13.53 -41.85 41.63
N SER A 91 -14.75 -41.86 41.11
CA SER A 91 -15.06 -41.40 39.75
C SER A 91 -15.38 -39.91 39.75
N VAL A 92 -14.90 -39.20 38.72
CA VAL A 92 -15.27 -37.82 38.44
C VAL A 92 -16.04 -37.79 37.12
N THR A 93 -17.14 -37.05 37.04
CA THR A 93 -17.89 -36.89 35.77
C THR A 93 -17.73 -35.47 35.24
N LYS A 94 -17.53 -35.29 33.93
CA LYS A 94 -17.52 -33.98 33.29
C LYS A 94 -18.81 -33.21 33.61
N GLY A 95 -18.67 -31.98 34.11
CA GLY A 95 -19.77 -31.11 34.53
C GLY A 95 -20.20 -31.29 35.99
N GLU A 96 -19.60 -32.22 36.73
CA GLU A 96 -19.86 -32.43 38.15
C GLU A 96 -19.29 -31.28 39.00
N LYS A 97 -20.08 -30.74 39.94
CA LYS A 97 -19.61 -29.72 40.88
C LYS A 97 -18.86 -30.42 42.02
N ILE A 98 -17.54 -30.33 42.00
CA ILE A 98 -16.64 -31.01 42.95
C ILE A 98 -16.61 -30.29 44.30
N ILE A 99 -16.45 -28.97 44.28
CA ILE A 99 -16.62 -28.11 45.46
C ILE A 99 -17.47 -26.90 45.09
N LYS A 100 -18.21 -26.37 46.07
CA LYS A 100 -19.11 -25.22 45.88
C LYS A 100 -18.72 -24.10 46.82
N LYS A 101 -18.59 -22.88 46.29
CA LYS A 101 -18.29 -21.69 47.07
C LYS A 101 -19.24 -21.55 48.27
N GLY A 102 -18.68 -21.34 49.46
CA GLY A 102 -19.42 -21.17 50.71
C GLY A 102 -19.83 -22.46 51.42
N PHE A 103 -19.43 -23.63 50.91
CA PHE A 103 -19.64 -24.93 51.57
C PHE A 103 -18.30 -25.52 52.02
N ALA A 104 -18.32 -26.32 53.09
CA ALA A 104 -17.14 -27.03 53.56
C ALA A 104 -16.72 -28.12 52.55
N ILE A 105 -15.41 -28.25 52.32
CA ILE A 105 -14.84 -29.26 51.44
C ILE A 105 -14.96 -30.63 52.11
N THR A 106 -15.69 -31.54 51.48
CA THR A 106 -15.86 -32.93 51.95
C THR A 106 -14.64 -33.78 51.62
N GLU A 107 -14.45 -34.90 52.33
CA GLU A 107 -13.40 -35.88 52.00
C GLU A 107 -13.51 -36.38 50.56
N GLU A 108 -14.74 -36.63 50.09
CA GLU A 108 -15.01 -36.99 48.69
C GLU A 108 -14.62 -35.88 47.72
N GLY A 109 -14.95 -34.62 48.03
CA GLY A 109 -14.58 -33.46 47.23
C GLY A 109 -13.06 -33.30 47.14
N PHE A 110 -12.34 -33.46 48.26
CA PHE A 110 -10.88 -33.40 48.29
C PHE A 110 -10.22 -34.56 47.52
N ALA A 111 -10.75 -35.78 47.63
CA ALA A 111 -10.26 -36.93 46.87
C ALA A 111 -10.44 -36.73 45.35
N LYS A 112 -11.57 -36.14 44.92
CA LYS A 112 -11.79 -35.76 43.51
C LYS A 112 -10.82 -34.67 43.05
N LEU A 113 -10.55 -33.64 43.87
CA LEU A 113 -9.55 -32.62 43.57
C LEU A 113 -8.14 -33.21 43.42
N LYS A 114 -7.77 -34.12 44.32
CA LYS A 114 -6.49 -34.85 44.29
C LYS A 114 -6.35 -35.68 43.01
N LYS A 115 -7.40 -36.41 42.63
CA LYS A 115 -7.42 -37.19 41.40
C LYS A 115 -7.34 -36.31 40.15
N MET A 116 -8.03 -35.18 40.14
CA MET A 116 -7.95 -34.19 39.06
C MET A 116 -6.55 -33.57 38.93
N SER A 117 -5.86 -33.36 40.05
CA SER A 117 -4.48 -32.82 40.12
C SER A 117 -3.40 -33.85 39.76
N ALA A 118 -3.59 -35.12 40.10
CA ALA A 118 -2.61 -36.20 39.87
C ALA A 118 -2.75 -36.89 38.50
N SER A 119 -3.81 -36.59 37.75
CA SER A 119 -4.10 -37.24 36.47
C SER A 119 -3.02 -36.93 35.42
N PRO A 120 -2.47 -37.95 34.72
CA PRO A 120 -1.46 -37.75 33.68
C PRO A 120 -2.00 -36.89 32.52
N LEU A 121 -1.07 -36.30 31.77
CA LEU A 121 -1.33 -35.52 30.55
C LEU A 121 -2.27 -36.29 29.62
N TYR A 122 -3.54 -35.89 29.57
CA TYR A 122 -4.54 -36.45 28.67
C TYR A 122 -4.60 -35.53 27.45
N ILE A 123 -4.41 -36.09 26.26
CA ILE A 123 -4.52 -35.37 24.99
C ILE A 123 -5.76 -35.90 24.29
N ASP A 124 -6.78 -35.05 24.12
CA ASP A 124 -7.89 -35.35 23.23
C ASP A 124 -7.40 -35.35 21.76
N TYR A 125 -6.99 -36.52 21.29
CA TYR A 125 -6.53 -36.74 19.92
C TYR A 125 -7.59 -36.38 18.87
N ARG A 126 -8.89 -36.47 19.21
CA ARG A 126 -9.97 -36.11 18.28
C ARG A 126 -10.11 -34.60 18.19
N ALA A 127 -10.07 -33.88 19.31
CA ALA A 127 -10.07 -32.42 19.31
C ALA A 127 -8.82 -31.85 18.60
N PHE A 128 -7.66 -32.48 18.80
CA PHE A 128 -6.45 -32.15 18.06
C PHE A 128 -6.63 -32.38 16.56
N ALA A 129 -7.02 -33.60 16.14
CA ALA A 129 -7.22 -33.93 14.73
C ALA A 129 -8.23 -33.01 14.02
N ASN A 130 -9.33 -32.66 14.69
CA ASN A 130 -10.33 -31.73 14.14
C ASN A 130 -9.74 -30.32 13.92
N SER A 131 -9.00 -29.81 14.90
CA SER A 131 -8.32 -28.51 14.79
C SER A 131 -7.25 -28.52 13.71
N GLU A 132 -6.48 -29.61 13.57
CA GLU A 132 -5.49 -29.76 12.49
C GLU A 132 -6.12 -29.80 11.11
N LEU A 133 -7.24 -30.51 10.93
CA LEU A 133 -7.97 -30.53 9.67
C LEU A 133 -8.49 -29.13 9.30
N TYR A 134 -8.95 -28.38 10.29
CA TYR A 134 -9.38 -27.00 10.09
C TYR A 134 -8.21 -26.06 9.74
N LEU A 135 -7.09 -26.16 10.44
CA LEU A 135 -5.89 -25.38 10.16
C LEU A 135 -5.31 -25.70 8.77
N LEU A 136 -5.38 -26.97 8.34
CA LEU A 136 -5.06 -27.37 6.98
C LEU A 136 -5.99 -26.69 5.98
N LEU A 137 -7.32 -26.72 6.19
CA LEU A 137 -8.27 -26.03 5.32
C LEU A 137 -8.00 -24.53 5.25
N LEU A 138 -7.70 -23.91 6.39
CA LEU A 138 -7.37 -22.48 6.48
C LEU A 138 -6.07 -22.15 5.73
N SER A 139 -5.04 -23.00 5.84
CA SER A 139 -3.80 -22.84 5.09
C SER A 139 -4.04 -22.92 3.58
N ILE A 140 -4.86 -23.89 3.13
CA ILE A 140 -5.25 -24.04 1.72
C ILE A 140 -6.00 -22.78 1.27
N MET A 141 -6.94 -22.28 2.06
CA MET A 141 -7.65 -21.04 1.76
C MET A 141 -6.69 -19.86 1.63
N TRP A 142 -5.76 -19.68 2.58
CA TRP A 142 -4.72 -18.65 2.50
C TRP A 142 -3.93 -18.77 1.20
N TYR A 143 -3.44 -19.97 0.89
CA TYR A 143 -2.69 -20.22 -0.34
C TYR A 143 -3.49 -19.86 -1.59
N LEU A 144 -4.78 -20.24 -1.65
CA LEU A 144 -5.64 -19.91 -2.77
C LEU A 144 -5.89 -18.41 -2.91
N LEU A 145 -6.18 -17.71 -1.82
CA LEU A 145 -6.42 -16.26 -1.84
C LEU A 145 -5.17 -15.51 -2.34
N PHE A 146 -3.99 -15.84 -1.84
CA PHE A 146 -2.76 -15.11 -2.18
C PHE A 146 -2.08 -15.57 -3.48
N THR A 147 -2.47 -16.73 -4.03
CA THR A 147 -2.02 -17.16 -5.36
C THR A 147 -2.98 -16.68 -6.47
N PHE A 148 -4.30 -16.79 -6.27
CA PHE A 148 -5.29 -16.56 -7.33
C PHE A 148 -5.95 -15.18 -7.31
N ILE A 149 -6.17 -14.56 -6.15
CA ILE A 149 -6.74 -13.19 -6.11
C ILE A 149 -5.66 -12.15 -6.40
N SER A 150 -4.40 -12.48 -6.11
CA SER A 150 -3.24 -11.64 -6.41
C SER A 150 -2.68 -11.80 -7.83
N VAL A 151 -3.40 -12.44 -8.77
CA VAL A 151 -2.87 -12.78 -10.12
C VAL A 151 -2.32 -11.58 -10.90
N ASN A 152 -2.85 -10.38 -10.67
CA ASN A 152 -2.39 -9.14 -11.33
C ASN A 152 -1.33 -8.38 -10.51
N ARG A 153 -0.77 -8.98 -9.45
CA ARG A 153 0.26 -8.38 -8.61
C ARG A 153 1.37 -9.40 -8.36
N LYS A 154 2.61 -9.05 -8.69
CA LYS A 154 3.78 -9.85 -8.29
C LYS A 154 3.88 -9.86 -6.75
N LEU A 155 3.52 -10.97 -6.12
CA LEU A 155 3.64 -11.14 -4.68
C LEU A 155 5.12 -11.35 -4.33
N LEU A 156 5.74 -10.39 -3.65
CA LEU A 156 7.11 -10.55 -3.16
C LEU A 156 7.11 -11.56 -2.02
N PHE A 157 8.02 -12.54 -2.02
CA PHE A 157 8.09 -13.60 -0.98
C PHE A 157 8.08 -13.07 0.47
N LYS A 158 8.59 -11.86 0.69
CA LYS A 158 8.60 -11.20 2.00
C LYS A 158 7.18 -10.88 2.53
N GLU A 159 6.22 -10.64 1.65
CA GLU A 159 4.82 -10.35 1.99
C GLU A 159 4.11 -11.55 2.67
N PRO A 160 4.00 -12.73 2.03
CA PRO A 160 3.39 -13.89 2.67
C PRO A 160 4.20 -14.36 3.89
N LEU A 161 5.54 -14.21 3.89
CA LEU A 161 6.35 -14.53 5.06
C LEU A 161 5.93 -13.70 6.27
N LEU A 162 5.77 -12.39 6.10
CA LEU A 162 5.32 -11.50 7.17
C LEU A 162 3.89 -11.84 7.62
N GLN A 163 2.99 -12.15 6.68
CA GLN A 163 1.62 -12.55 7.00
C GLN A 163 1.56 -13.83 7.84
N VAL A 164 2.35 -14.85 7.50
CA VAL A 164 2.44 -16.09 8.27
C VAL A 164 2.97 -15.81 9.68
N ILE A 165 4.02 -14.97 9.80
CA ILE A 165 4.56 -14.57 11.12
C ILE A 165 3.49 -13.86 11.95
N PHE A 166 2.75 -12.91 11.37
CA PHE A 166 1.69 -12.17 12.08
C PHE A 166 0.51 -13.06 12.45
N PHE A 167 0.13 -14.00 11.57
CA PHE A 167 -0.88 -15.00 11.86
C PHE A 167 -0.45 -15.87 13.05
N LEU A 168 0.78 -16.39 13.04
CA LEU A 168 1.31 -17.20 14.14
C LEU A 168 1.40 -16.42 15.45
N ALA A 169 1.81 -15.15 15.40
CA ALA A 169 1.87 -14.27 16.57
C ALA A 169 0.48 -14.07 17.18
N VAL A 170 -0.53 -13.74 16.37
CA VAL A 170 -1.91 -13.61 16.85
C VAL A 170 -2.44 -14.94 17.37
N TYR A 171 -2.27 -16.02 16.62
CA TYR A 171 -2.75 -17.35 17.01
C TYR A 171 -2.14 -17.77 18.35
N ALA A 172 -0.84 -17.58 18.55
CA ALA A 172 -0.16 -17.84 19.81
C ALA A 172 -0.73 -16.99 20.95
N VAL A 173 -0.82 -15.66 20.78
CA VAL A 173 -1.38 -14.77 21.80
C VAL A 173 -2.80 -15.21 22.17
N THR A 174 -3.66 -15.50 21.21
CA THR A 174 -5.02 -15.98 21.46
C THR A 174 -5.02 -17.35 22.17
N ALA A 175 -4.22 -18.31 21.71
CA ALA A 175 -4.18 -19.66 22.26
C ALA A 175 -3.66 -19.72 23.70
N PHE A 176 -2.75 -18.82 24.08
CA PHE A 176 -2.13 -18.82 25.41
C PHE A 176 -2.77 -17.82 26.38
N CYS A 177 -3.13 -16.60 25.93
CA CYS A 177 -3.80 -15.64 26.81
C CYS A 177 -5.19 -16.11 27.21
N GLY A 178 -5.91 -16.87 26.36
CA GLY A 178 -7.22 -17.42 26.71
C GLY A 178 -7.22 -18.39 27.90
N LYS A 179 -6.05 -18.82 28.38
CA LYS A 179 -5.91 -19.66 29.57
C LYS A 179 -5.83 -18.87 30.88
N LEU A 180 -5.54 -17.57 30.80
CA LEU A 180 -5.49 -16.73 31.98
C LEU A 180 -6.91 -16.44 32.46
N SER A 181 -7.14 -16.52 33.77
CA SER A 181 -8.46 -16.27 34.38
C SER A 181 -9.05 -14.89 34.02
N LEU A 182 -8.18 -13.90 33.82
CA LEU A 182 -8.53 -12.54 33.36
C LEU A 182 -9.21 -12.53 31.98
N PHE A 183 -8.97 -13.53 31.14
CA PHE A 183 -9.44 -13.64 29.76
C PHE A 183 -10.43 -14.79 29.53
N SER A 184 -11.11 -15.22 30.60
CA SER A 184 -12.05 -16.36 30.59
C SER A 184 -13.36 -16.10 29.82
N SER A 185 -13.73 -14.84 29.57
CA SER A 185 -14.90 -14.49 28.78
C SER A 185 -14.55 -14.40 27.28
N PRO A 186 -15.47 -14.79 26.37
CA PRO A 186 -15.28 -14.64 24.93
C PRO A 186 -14.92 -13.22 24.47
N TYR A 187 -15.29 -12.21 25.25
CA TYR A 187 -15.04 -10.80 24.94
C TYR A 187 -13.75 -10.27 25.55
N SER A 188 -13.36 -10.76 26.75
CA SER A 188 -12.19 -10.22 27.44
C SER A 188 -10.89 -10.61 26.76
N ILE A 189 -10.82 -11.79 26.15
CA ILE A 189 -9.63 -12.20 25.37
C ILE A 189 -9.32 -11.25 24.21
N CYS A 190 -10.32 -10.60 23.62
CA CYS A 190 -10.13 -9.64 22.53
C CYS A 190 -9.28 -8.43 22.92
N ILE A 191 -9.18 -8.12 24.22
CA ILE A 191 -8.30 -7.06 24.73
C ILE A 191 -6.82 -7.40 24.45
N ALA A 192 -6.47 -8.69 24.49
CA ALA A 192 -5.10 -9.16 24.28
C ALA A 192 -4.75 -9.36 22.80
N ILE A 193 -5.74 -9.54 21.92
CA ILE A 193 -5.52 -9.88 20.50
C ILE A 193 -4.99 -8.63 19.75
N PRO A 194 -3.74 -8.63 19.24
CA PRO A 194 -3.17 -7.47 18.55
C PRO A 194 -3.48 -7.48 17.05
N SER A 195 -4.72 -7.83 16.66
CA SER A 195 -5.08 -7.99 15.25
C SER A 195 -5.01 -6.67 14.49
N ALA A 196 -5.52 -5.58 15.07
CA ALA A 196 -5.48 -4.26 14.45
C ALA A 196 -4.04 -3.82 14.12
N LEU A 197 -3.10 -3.96 15.06
CA LEU A 197 -1.67 -3.67 14.86
C LEU A 197 -1.12 -4.32 13.58
N PHE A 198 -1.25 -5.64 13.45
CA PHE A 198 -0.67 -6.35 12.32
C PHE A 198 -1.36 -6.02 10.99
N ILE A 199 -2.66 -5.79 11.02
CA ILE A 199 -3.40 -5.37 9.83
C ILE A 199 -3.01 -3.96 9.38
N MET A 200 -2.81 -3.02 10.31
CA MET A 200 -2.31 -1.68 9.99
C MET A 200 -0.94 -1.76 9.30
N ILE A 201 -0.01 -2.56 9.84
CA ILE A 201 1.32 -2.76 9.26
C ILE A 201 1.23 -3.32 7.84
N VAL A 202 0.46 -4.38 7.62
CA VAL A 202 0.31 -4.99 6.28
C VAL A 202 -0.34 -4.01 5.30
N THR A 203 -1.32 -3.21 5.76
CA THR A 203 -1.96 -2.18 4.93
C THR A 203 -0.96 -1.17 4.40
N ILE A 204 -0.03 -0.71 5.24
CA ILE A 204 0.96 0.33 4.87
C ILE A 204 2.06 -0.24 3.98
N LEU A 205 2.54 -1.44 4.30
CA LEU A 205 3.69 -2.04 3.60
C LEU A 205 3.30 -2.67 2.24
N TYR A 206 2.12 -3.28 2.19
CA TYR A 206 1.71 -4.13 1.06
C TYR A 206 0.34 -3.76 0.48
N GLY A 207 -0.34 -2.77 1.05
CA GLY A 207 -1.59 -2.24 0.52
C GLY A 207 -2.86 -2.93 1.06
N ASN A 208 -4.00 -2.30 0.74
CA ASN A 208 -5.30 -2.62 1.33
C ASN A 208 -5.81 -4.03 0.99
N LEU A 209 -5.62 -4.52 -0.25
CA LEU A 209 -6.09 -5.86 -0.63
C LEU A 209 -5.43 -6.95 0.22
N SER A 210 -4.12 -6.87 0.41
CA SER A 210 -3.35 -7.81 1.24
C SER A 210 -3.85 -7.83 2.68
N ALA A 211 -4.10 -6.65 3.24
CA ALA A 211 -4.63 -6.47 4.59
C ALA A 211 -6.06 -7.01 4.77
N LEU A 212 -6.94 -6.81 3.77
CA LEU A 212 -8.30 -7.35 3.80
C LEU A 212 -8.30 -8.88 3.76
N LEU A 213 -7.50 -9.49 2.88
CA LEU A 213 -7.35 -10.95 2.81
C LEU A 213 -6.80 -11.52 4.12
N LEU A 214 -5.76 -10.88 4.69
CA LEU A 214 -5.22 -11.27 5.99
C LEU A 214 -6.25 -11.14 7.11
N SER A 215 -7.06 -10.08 7.12
CA SER A 215 -8.11 -9.87 8.13
C SER A 215 -9.09 -11.05 8.20
N ILE A 216 -9.47 -11.62 7.05
CA ILE A 216 -10.36 -12.78 6.97
C ILE A 216 -9.66 -14.03 7.52
N VAL A 217 -8.48 -14.35 6.99
CA VAL A 217 -7.71 -15.54 7.40
C VAL A 217 -7.38 -15.51 8.89
N LEU A 218 -6.90 -14.38 9.39
CA LEU A 218 -6.51 -14.16 10.77
C LEU A 218 -7.71 -14.30 11.73
N SER A 219 -8.86 -13.73 11.38
CA SER A 219 -10.07 -13.85 12.22
C SER A 219 -10.57 -15.30 12.28
N ILE A 220 -10.56 -16.02 11.16
CA ILE A 220 -10.92 -17.44 11.07
C ILE A 220 -9.93 -18.32 11.88
N GLY A 221 -8.66 -17.92 11.94
CA GLY A 221 -7.66 -18.52 12.84
C GLY A 221 -7.97 -18.28 14.31
N VAL A 222 -8.34 -17.05 14.67
CA VAL A 222 -8.78 -16.69 16.03
C VAL A 222 -10.00 -17.52 16.46
N LEU A 223 -10.96 -17.78 15.57
CA LEU A 223 -12.11 -18.64 15.85
C LEU A 223 -11.70 -20.05 16.31
N CYS A 224 -10.70 -20.65 15.66
CA CYS A 224 -10.14 -21.94 16.07
C CYS A 224 -9.35 -21.82 17.38
N ALA A 225 -8.55 -20.77 17.53
CA ALA A 225 -7.75 -20.54 18.72
C ALA A 225 -8.63 -20.36 19.98
N THR A 226 -9.83 -19.78 19.87
CA THR A 226 -10.77 -19.59 20.98
C THR A 226 -11.81 -20.69 21.16
N ASN A 227 -11.62 -21.87 20.55
CA ASN A 227 -12.57 -22.98 20.63
C ASN A 227 -13.97 -22.61 20.11
N TRP A 228 -14.03 -21.98 18.94
CA TRP A 228 -15.25 -21.70 18.18
C TRP A 228 -16.13 -20.58 18.78
N GLN A 229 -15.54 -19.65 19.52
CA GLN A 229 -16.25 -18.47 20.04
C GLN A 229 -16.54 -17.45 18.94
N ILE A 230 -17.80 -17.45 18.49
CA ILE A 230 -18.31 -16.54 17.44
C ILE A 230 -18.13 -15.05 17.80
N PRO A 231 -18.41 -14.58 19.04
CA PRO A 231 -18.26 -13.16 19.36
C PRO A 231 -16.82 -12.65 19.18
N THR A 232 -15.82 -13.43 19.61
CA THR A 232 -14.40 -13.10 19.44
C THR A 232 -14.04 -12.97 17.96
N PHE A 233 -14.49 -13.92 17.14
CA PHE A 233 -14.29 -13.91 15.70
C PHE A 233 -14.85 -12.65 15.06
N LEU A 234 -16.10 -12.30 15.35
CA LEU A 234 -16.77 -11.14 14.77
C LEU A 234 -16.11 -9.82 15.20
N LEU A 235 -15.73 -9.70 16.48
CA LEU A 235 -15.06 -8.51 16.99
C LEU A 235 -13.67 -8.33 16.36
N THR A 236 -12.91 -9.41 16.26
CA THR A 236 -11.58 -9.42 15.61
C THR A 236 -11.70 -9.03 14.14
N LEU A 237 -12.65 -9.63 13.42
CA LEU A 237 -12.89 -9.34 12.00
C LEU A 237 -13.29 -7.88 11.79
N ALA A 238 -14.25 -7.37 12.59
CA ALA A 238 -14.70 -5.99 12.50
C ALA A 238 -13.56 -5.00 12.78
N SER A 239 -12.78 -5.24 13.83
CA SER A 239 -11.62 -4.41 14.18
C SER A 239 -10.56 -4.40 13.08
N SER A 240 -10.22 -5.58 12.56
CA SER A 240 -9.24 -5.75 11.48
C SER A 240 -9.67 -5.06 10.18
N LEU A 241 -10.92 -5.24 9.74
CA LEU A 241 -11.43 -4.58 8.53
C LEU A 241 -11.44 -3.06 8.67
N THR A 242 -11.81 -2.55 9.85
CA THR A 242 -11.80 -1.11 10.14
C THR A 242 -10.37 -0.55 10.19
N ALA A 243 -9.42 -1.28 10.77
CA ALA A 243 -8.01 -0.90 10.75
C ALA A 243 -7.48 -0.75 9.31
N ALA A 244 -7.75 -1.72 8.44
CA ALA A 244 -7.38 -1.63 7.02
C ALA A 244 -8.05 -0.43 6.31
N ALA A 245 -9.36 -0.24 6.56
CA ALA A 245 -10.14 0.82 5.91
C ALA A 245 -9.74 2.24 6.31
N ILE A 246 -9.31 2.44 7.56
CA ILE A 246 -8.83 3.73 8.08
C ILE A 246 -7.43 4.02 7.55
N VAL A 247 -6.51 3.05 7.67
CA VAL A 247 -5.09 3.27 7.38
C VAL A 247 -4.79 3.43 5.90
N ARG A 248 -5.60 2.86 4.99
CA ARG A 248 -5.40 2.97 3.54
C ARG A 248 -5.35 4.41 2.99
N LYS A 249 -5.82 5.40 3.76
CA LYS A 249 -5.88 6.82 3.36
C LYS A 249 -4.87 7.71 4.09
N ILE A 250 -3.98 7.13 4.89
CA ILE A 250 -3.03 7.90 5.69
C ILE A 250 -1.82 8.31 4.83
N GLU A 251 -1.45 9.58 4.95
CA GLU A 251 -0.27 10.15 4.30
C GLU A 251 0.80 10.60 5.30
N ARG A 252 0.41 10.96 6.54
CA ARG A 252 1.34 11.46 7.57
C ARG A 252 1.52 10.48 8.72
N ARG A 253 2.75 10.34 9.22
CA ARG A 253 3.08 9.40 10.31
C ARG A 253 2.25 9.66 11.58
N LEU A 254 1.98 10.92 11.92
CA LEU A 254 1.16 11.29 13.09
C LEU A 254 -0.31 10.86 12.95
N ASP A 255 -0.81 10.65 11.73
CA ASP A 255 -2.18 10.20 11.52
C ASP A 255 -2.39 8.76 12.01
N LEU A 256 -1.32 7.98 12.23
CA LEU A 256 -1.40 6.65 12.85
C LEU A 256 -1.89 6.71 14.31
N VAL A 257 -1.58 7.79 15.03
CA VAL A 257 -2.09 8.01 16.39
C VAL A 257 -3.60 8.27 16.34
N PHE A 258 -4.03 9.12 15.40
CA PHE A 258 -5.45 9.38 15.17
C PHE A 258 -6.20 8.13 14.67
N ALA A 259 -5.56 7.30 13.84
CA ALA A 259 -6.11 6.02 13.42
C ALA A 259 -6.32 5.07 14.61
N GLY A 260 -5.35 5.00 15.53
CA GLY A 260 -5.48 4.24 16.78
C GLY A 260 -6.66 4.71 17.64
N LEU A 261 -6.85 6.04 17.77
CA LEU A 261 -8.01 6.62 18.46
C LEU A 261 -9.34 6.26 17.78
N MET A 262 -9.40 6.31 16.44
CA MET A 262 -10.61 5.92 15.70
C MET A 262 -10.92 4.43 15.88
N ILE A 263 -9.91 3.55 15.79
CA ILE A 263 -10.06 2.11 16.04
C ILE A 263 -10.55 1.88 17.48
N ALA A 264 -10.03 2.62 18.46
CA ALA A 264 -10.49 2.53 19.84
C ALA A 264 -12.00 2.84 19.97
N VAL A 265 -12.48 3.91 19.31
CA VAL A 265 -13.91 4.27 19.29
C VAL A 265 -14.73 3.19 18.60
N PHE A 266 -14.29 2.69 17.44
CA PHE A 266 -15.01 1.62 16.73
C PHE A 266 -15.07 0.31 17.53
N ASN A 267 -13.98 -0.04 18.21
CA ASN A 267 -13.95 -1.22 19.06
C ASN A 267 -14.97 -1.11 20.23
N ILE A 268 -15.13 0.07 20.83
CA ILE A 268 -16.18 0.34 21.82
C ILE A 268 -17.57 0.12 21.22
N VAL A 269 -17.81 0.66 20.02
CA VAL A 269 -19.10 0.48 19.33
C VAL A 269 -19.37 -1.00 19.04
N TYR A 270 -18.38 -1.75 18.55
CA TYR A 270 -18.56 -3.17 18.25
C TYR A 270 -18.84 -4.01 19.48
N VAL A 271 -18.12 -3.78 20.59
CA VAL A 271 -18.38 -4.54 21.82
C VAL A 271 -19.75 -4.23 22.39
N LEU A 272 -20.22 -2.98 22.32
CA LEU A 272 -21.58 -2.60 22.72
C LEU A 272 -22.63 -3.34 21.87
N LEU A 273 -22.51 -3.28 20.54
CA LEU A 273 -23.45 -3.93 19.63
C LEU A 273 -23.48 -5.45 19.83
N PHE A 274 -22.31 -6.09 19.89
CA PHE A 274 -22.24 -7.54 20.07
C PHE A 274 -22.65 -7.99 21.46
N SER A 275 -22.42 -7.19 22.52
CA SER A 275 -22.94 -7.53 23.86
C SER A 275 -24.47 -7.55 23.86
N VAL A 276 -25.12 -6.61 23.15
CA VAL A 276 -26.58 -6.60 22.98
C VAL A 276 -27.06 -7.79 22.14
N ILE A 277 -26.42 -8.05 20.99
CA ILE A 277 -26.83 -9.12 20.06
C ILE A 277 -26.74 -10.51 20.71
N PHE A 278 -25.67 -10.78 21.46
CA PHE A 278 -25.45 -12.07 22.11
C PHE A 278 -25.99 -12.14 23.55
N ASN A 279 -26.71 -11.10 24.01
CA ASN A 279 -27.36 -11.04 25.31
C ASN A 279 -26.40 -11.25 26.50
N GLU A 280 -25.24 -10.59 26.45
CA GLU A 280 -24.24 -10.60 27.51
C GLU A 280 -24.62 -9.68 28.69
N THR A 281 -24.09 -9.97 29.88
CA THR A 281 -24.29 -9.11 31.05
C THR A 281 -23.51 -7.80 30.93
N PHE A 282 -24.11 -6.69 31.35
CA PHE A 282 -23.46 -5.38 31.27
C PHE A 282 -22.50 -5.08 32.44
N GLU A 283 -22.31 -6.01 33.38
CA GLU A 283 -21.46 -5.81 34.55
C GLU A 283 -19.99 -5.60 34.18
N GLU A 284 -19.45 -6.42 33.27
CA GLU A 284 -18.05 -6.31 32.82
C GLU A 284 -17.86 -5.35 31.63
N LEU A 285 -18.96 -4.80 31.08
CA LEU A 285 -18.94 -3.98 29.86
C LEU A 285 -18.03 -2.75 29.97
N PRO A 286 -18.01 -1.96 31.07
CA PRO A 286 -17.10 -0.82 31.21
C PRO A 286 -15.62 -1.21 31.08
N LYS A 287 -15.23 -2.33 31.70
CA LYS A 287 -13.87 -2.86 31.64
C LYS A 287 -13.51 -3.33 30.24
N LEU A 288 -14.43 -4.01 29.55
CA LEU A 288 -14.26 -4.44 28.16
C LEU A 288 -14.07 -3.24 27.22
N MET A 289 -14.90 -2.20 27.37
CA MET A 289 -14.77 -0.97 26.57
C MET A 289 -13.41 -0.31 26.77
N ILE A 290 -12.96 -0.14 28.02
CA ILE A 290 -11.65 0.46 28.30
C ILE A 290 -10.52 -0.40 27.74
N GLY A 291 -10.54 -1.71 27.96
CA GLY A 291 -9.50 -2.62 27.46
C GLY A 291 -9.40 -2.63 25.94
N LEU A 292 -10.53 -2.69 25.23
CA LEU A 292 -10.57 -2.68 23.77
C LEU A 292 -10.21 -1.31 23.17
N ALA A 293 -10.52 -0.22 23.88
CA ALA A 293 -10.08 1.12 23.52
C ALA A 293 -8.56 1.24 23.63
N ILE A 294 -7.98 0.75 24.74
CA ILE A 294 -6.53 0.70 24.93
C ILE A 294 -5.88 -0.16 23.82
N ASN A 295 -6.44 -1.33 23.51
CA ASN A 295 -5.94 -2.19 22.44
C ASN A 295 -5.91 -1.46 21.08
N GLY A 296 -7.00 -0.77 20.70
CA GLY A 296 -7.08 -0.01 19.45
C GLY A 296 -6.08 1.15 19.41
N PHE A 297 -6.00 1.92 20.49
CA PHE A 297 -5.06 3.04 20.60
C PHE A 297 -3.61 2.58 20.58
N LEU A 298 -3.27 1.56 21.37
CA LEU A 298 -1.93 0.99 21.45
C LEU A 298 -1.52 0.35 20.12
N SER A 299 -2.45 -0.22 19.36
CA SER A 299 -2.17 -0.73 18.01
C SER A 299 -1.65 0.37 17.08
N GLY A 300 -2.19 1.60 17.16
CA GLY A 300 -1.67 2.73 16.39
C GLY A 300 -0.26 3.16 16.82
N ILE A 301 -0.01 3.23 18.13
CA ILE A 301 1.31 3.56 18.70
C ILE A 301 2.36 2.51 18.32
N LEU A 302 2.03 1.23 18.50
CA LEU A 302 2.93 0.13 18.17
C LEU A 302 3.18 0.04 16.67
N THR A 303 2.18 0.32 15.84
CA THR A 303 2.37 0.43 14.38
C THR A 303 3.44 1.47 14.09
N LEU A 304 3.33 2.67 14.66
CA LEU A 304 4.32 3.73 14.48
C LEU A 304 5.73 3.29 14.92
N GLY A 305 5.85 2.55 16.03
CA GLY A 305 7.14 2.06 16.54
C GLY A 305 7.77 0.94 15.69
N PHE A 306 6.97 0.00 15.18
CA PHE A 306 7.47 -1.14 14.41
C PHE A 306 7.64 -0.87 12.92
N LEU A 307 6.99 0.18 12.39
CA LEU A 307 6.94 0.41 10.95
C LEU A 307 8.31 0.69 10.34
N THR A 308 9.09 1.62 10.89
CA THR A 308 10.40 1.98 10.33
C THR A 308 11.38 0.80 10.28
N PRO A 309 11.57 0.01 11.37
CA PRO A 309 12.39 -1.21 11.29
C PRO A 309 11.93 -2.19 10.21
N LEU A 310 10.62 -2.41 10.11
CA LEU A 310 10.06 -3.32 9.10
C LEU A 310 10.24 -2.80 7.67
N GLU A 311 10.08 -1.50 7.43
CA GLU A 311 10.31 -0.88 6.12
C GLU A 311 11.75 -1.11 5.62
N ILE A 312 12.73 -1.00 6.52
CA ILE A 312 14.15 -1.21 6.22
C ILE A 312 14.42 -2.70 5.97
N MET A 313 13.99 -3.58 6.86
CA MET A 313 14.21 -5.04 6.73
C MET A 313 13.55 -5.62 5.48
N LEU A 314 12.33 -5.14 5.17
CA LEU A 314 11.56 -5.63 4.04
C LEU A 314 11.93 -4.92 2.73
N ASN A 315 12.63 -3.79 2.81
CA ASN A 315 12.98 -2.91 1.70
C ASN A 315 11.76 -2.45 0.86
N THR A 316 10.65 -2.16 1.54
CA THR A 316 9.37 -1.79 0.89
C THR A 316 9.32 -0.29 0.56
N ALA A 317 8.69 0.06 -0.56
CA ALA A 317 8.35 1.42 -0.94
C ALA A 317 7.02 1.86 -0.28
N SER A 318 6.99 1.90 1.05
CA SER A 318 5.80 2.35 1.79
C SER A 318 5.53 3.84 1.55
N VAL A 319 4.29 4.28 1.81
CA VAL A 319 3.88 5.69 1.67
C VAL A 319 4.80 6.62 2.46
N PHE A 320 5.14 6.29 3.71
CA PHE A 320 5.99 7.16 4.52
C PHE A 320 7.43 7.20 4.03
N ARG A 321 8.01 6.07 3.67
CA ARG A 321 9.37 6.05 3.12
C ARG A 321 9.46 6.82 1.81
N LEU A 322 8.45 6.70 0.95
CA LEU A 322 8.38 7.48 -0.28
C LEU A 322 8.16 8.98 0.01
N MET A 323 7.37 9.32 1.02
CA MET A 323 7.19 10.71 1.43
C MET A 323 8.51 11.32 1.93
N ASP A 324 9.25 10.58 2.76
CA ASP A 324 10.58 10.97 3.25
C ASP A 324 11.56 11.17 2.06
N LEU A 325 11.54 10.27 1.07
CA LEU A 325 12.37 10.36 -0.14
C LEU A 325 11.93 11.46 -1.12
N SER A 326 10.73 12.00 -0.95
CA SER A 326 10.22 13.10 -1.78
C SER A 326 10.69 14.49 -1.34
N ASP A 327 11.41 14.57 -0.21
CA ASP A 327 12.04 15.81 0.23
C ASP A 327 13.26 16.15 -0.64
N THR A 328 13.13 17.23 -1.41
CA THR A 328 14.19 17.74 -2.30
C THR A 328 15.27 18.53 -1.56
N ASN A 329 15.15 18.75 -0.25
CA ASN A 329 16.15 19.45 0.55
C ASN A 329 17.30 18.59 1.05
N THR A 330 17.32 17.30 0.67
CA THR A 330 18.37 16.35 1.05
C THR A 330 19.72 16.66 0.37
N PRO A 331 20.85 16.19 0.93
CA PRO A 331 22.17 16.47 0.37
C PRO A 331 22.34 16.02 -1.09
N ILE A 332 21.74 14.89 -1.49
CA ILE A 332 21.87 14.37 -2.85
C ILE A 332 21.22 15.30 -3.89
N PHE A 333 20.04 15.85 -3.61
CA PHE A 333 19.37 16.78 -4.52
C PHE A 333 20.05 18.15 -4.54
N LYS A 334 20.58 18.63 -3.42
CA LYS A 334 21.42 19.84 -3.38
C LYS A 334 22.68 19.67 -4.23
N GLN A 335 23.33 18.50 -4.15
CA GLN A 335 24.50 18.19 -4.99
C GLN A 335 24.10 18.13 -6.47
N MET A 336 22.99 17.46 -6.80
CA MET A 336 22.48 17.38 -8.17
C MET A 336 22.16 18.77 -8.73
N GLN A 337 21.54 19.65 -7.94
CA GLN A 337 21.22 21.02 -8.35
C GLN A 337 22.46 21.87 -8.67
N ILE A 338 23.57 21.63 -7.96
CA ILE A 338 24.84 22.34 -8.15
C ILE A 338 25.65 21.74 -9.32
N GLN A 339 25.76 20.41 -9.39
CA GLN A 339 26.63 19.71 -10.35
C GLN A 339 25.96 19.44 -11.69
N ALA A 340 24.64 19.24 -11.70
CA ALA A 340 23.82 18.83 -12.84
C ALA A 340 22.46 19.56 -12.83
N ASN A 341 22.49 20.90 -12.88
CA ASN A 341 21.30 21.74 -12.74
C ASN A 341 20.21 21.43 -13.79
N GLY A 342 20.62 21.16 -15.03
CA GLY A 342 19.72 20.78 -16.12
C GLY A 342 19.00 19.48 -15.81
N THR A 343 19.76 18.44 -15.44
CA THR A 343 19.20 17.14 -15.06
C THR A 343 18.28 17.26 -13.85
N TYR A 344 18.60 18.12 -12.86
CA TYR A 344 17.71 18.38 -11.72
C TYR A 344 16.36 18.95 -12.18
N ASN A 345 16.37 20.00 -13.01
CA ASN A 345 15.13 20.64 -13.49
C ASN A 345 14.30 19.68 -14.36
N HIS A 346 14.97 18.92 -15.24
CA HIS A 346 14.37 17.84 -16.03
C HIS A 346 13.68 16.83 -15.12
N SER A 347 14.38 16.28 -14.11
CA SER A 347 13.84 15.29 -13.18
C SER A 347 12.62 15.81 -12.41
N MET A 348 12.60 17.09 -12.04
CA MET A 348 11.43 17.71 -11.40
C MET A 348 10.21 17.76 -12.33
N MET A 349 10.40 18.08 -13.60
CA MET A 349 9.32 18.10 -14.59
C MET A 349 8.81 16.69 -14.92
N VAL A 350 9.73 15.74 -15.11
CA VAL A 350 9.38 14.32 -15.31
C VAL A 350 8.58 13.80 -14.11
N ALA A 351 8.96 14.17 -12.89
CA ALA A 351 8.23 13.78 -11.69
C ALA A 351 6.81 14.34 -11.62
N GLN A 352 6.59 15.59 -12.05
CA GLN A 352 5.24 16.17 -12.14
C GLN A 352 4.38 15.46 -13.18
N LEU A 353 4.93 15.20 -14.38
CA LEU A 353 4.25 14.43 -15.42
C LEU A 353 3.90 13.03 -14.92
N ALA A 354 4.88 12.31 -14.38
CA ALA A 354 4.71 10.94 -13.92
C ALA A 354 3.70 10.83 -12.77
N GLU A 355 3.71 11.79 -11.84
CA GLU A 355 2.74 11.85 -10.75
C GLU A 355 1.31 12.00 -11.27
N VAL A 356 1.06 12.97 -12.16
CA VAL A 356 -0.29 13.21 -12.69
C VAL A 356 -0.73 12.06 -13.59
N GLY A 357 0.16 11.52 -14.43
CA GLY A 357 -0.13 10.36 -15.28
C GLY A 357 -0.54 9.12 -14.47
N CYS A 358 0.21 8.79 -13.41
CA CYS A 358 -0.12 7.67 -12.53
C CYS A 358 -1.40 7.91 -11.74
N ARG A 359 -1.62 9.14 -11.27
CA ARG A 359 -2.82 9.52 -10.52
C ARG A 359 -4.09 9.31 -11.34
N GLU A 360 -4.07 9.69 -12.61
CA GLU A 360 -5.21 9.46 -13.49
C GLU A 360 -5.56 7.97 -13.60
N ILE A 361 -4.58 7.11 -13.85
CA ILE A 361 -4.83 5.68 -14.05
C ILE A 361 -5.01 4.87 -12.75
N GLY A 362 -4.95 5.53 -11.58
CA GLY A 362 -5.03 4.87 -10.27
C GLY A 362 -3.79 4.04 -9.91
N ALA A 363 -2.65 4.31 -10.54
CA ALA A 363 -1.35 3.74 -10.17
C ALA A 363 -0.74 4.53 -8.99
N ASN A 364 0.36 4.04 -8.43
CA ASN A 364 1.04 4.68 -7.30
C ASN A 364 1.78 5.95 -7.76
N SER A 365 1.07 7.07 -7.73
CA SER A 365 1.60 8.39 -8.14
C SER A 365 2.78 8.87 -7.31
N LEU A 366 2.82 8.53 -6.01
CA LEU A 366 3.91 8.90 -5.12
C LEU A 366 5.20 8.13 -5.47
N LEU A 367 5.09 6.82 -5.77
CA LEU A 367 6.21 6.03 -6.24
C LEU A 367 6.74 6.55 -7.57
N ALA A 368 5.86 6.87 -8.52
CA ALA A 368 6.26 7.42 -9.82
C ALA A 368 6.98 8.77 -9.67
N ARG A 369 6.46 9.67 -8.82
CA ARG A 369 7.11 10.95 -8.50
C ARG A 369 8.50 10.77 -7.93
N VAL A 370 8.65 9.93 -6.91
CA VAL A 370 9.93 9.66 -6.26
C VAL A 370 10.88 8.97 -7.25
N GLY A 371 10.41 7.95 -7.97
CA GLY A 371 11.17 7.27 -9.01
C GLY A 371 11.74 8.25 -10.04
N ALA A 372 10.92 9.18 -10.52
CA ALA A 372 11.33 10.23 -11.45
C ALA A 372 12.33 11.24 -10.84
N TYR A 373 12.24 11.57 -9.55
CA TYR A 373 13.28 12.41 -8.92
C TYR A 373 14.67 11.76 -8.99
N TYR A 374 14.72 10.43 -8.86
CA TYR A 374 15.99 9.71 -8.79
C TYR A 374 16.42 9.05 -10.11
N HIS A 375 15.57 9.02 -11.14
CA HIS A 375 15.80 8.22 -12.36
C HIS A 375 17.16 8.50 -13.01
N ASP A 376 17.61 9.75 -12.90
CA ASP A 376 18.77 10.30 -13.57
C ASP A 376 19.96 10.64 -12.65
N ILE A 377 19.93 10.24 -11.37
CA ILE A 377 21.02 10.55 -10.42
C ILE A 377 22.40 10.06 -10.87
N GLY A 378 22.45 9.09 -11.79
CA GLY A 378 23.71 8.60 -12.37
C GLY A 378 24.42 9.60 -13.28
N LYS A 379 23.73 10.63 -13.78
CA LYS A 379 24.32 11.69 -14.62
C LYS A 379 25.21 12.65 -13.82
N MET A 380 25.06 12.71 -12.49
CA MET A 380 25.77 13.67 -11.63
C MET A 380 27.30 13.62 -11.75
N ASP A 381 27.88 12.42 -11.88
CA ASP A 381 29.35 12.26 -11.88
C ASP A 381 30.01 12.71 -13.20
N GLN A 382 29.22 12.86 -14.27
CA GLN A 382 29.69 13.18 -15.62
C GLN A 382 28.68 14.11 -16.31
N SER A 383 28.21 15.13 -15.59
CA SER A 383 27.08 15.96 -16.01
C SER A 383 27.35 16.69 -17.33
N GLU A 384 28.62 17.02 -17.62
CA GLU A 384 29.06 17.72 -18.84
C GLU A 384 28.84 16.94 -20.14
N TYR A 385 28.61 15.63 -20.06
CA TYR A 385 28.27 14.79 -21.22
C TYR A 385 26.78 14.83 -21.57
N PHE A 386 25.94 15.40 -20.72
CA PHE A 386 24.49 15.45 -20.94
C PHE A 386 24.06 16.85 -21.36
N VAL A 387 23.36 16.94 -22.48
CA VAL A 387 23.06 18.21 -23.18
C VAL A 387 22.29 19.19 -22.30
N GLU A 388 21.41 18.71 -21.42
CA GLU A 388 20.65 19.55 -20.51
C GLU A 388 21.53 20.31 -19.51
N ASN A 389 22.74 19.83 -19.23
CA ASN A 389 23.70 20.49 -18.33
C ASN A 389 24.75 21.34 -19.07
N GLN A 390 24.76 21.32 -20.40
CA GLN A 390 25.68 22.11 -21.19
C GLN A 390 25.17 23.56 -21.26
N VAL A 391 25.85 24.46 -20.54
CA VAL A 391 25.58 25.91 -20.55
C VAL A 391 26.01 26.50 -21.90
N ASN A 392 25.28 27.51 -22.39
CA ASN A 392 25.60 28.24 -23.61
C ASN A 392 27.09 28.63 -23.66
N GLY A 393 27.79 28.16 -24.70
CA GLY A 393 29.23 28.39 -24.91
C GLY A 393 30.14 27.22 -24.49
N MET A 394 29.64 26.20 -23.79
CA MET A 394 30.38 24.94 -23.64
C MET A 394 30.28 24.09 -24.90
N GLU A 395 31.43 23.63 -25.38
CA GLU A 395 31.50 22.69 -26.49
C GLU A 395 30.99 21.31 -26.07
N ASN A 396 30.16 20.69 -26.92
CA ASN A 396 29.60 19.38 -26.62
C ASN A 396 30.72 18.33 -26.59
N LYS A 397 30.94 17.71 -25.41
CA LYS A 397 31.97 16.69 -25.19
C LYS A 397 31.88 15.50 -26.14
N HIS A 398 30.72 15.24 -26.72
CA HIS A 398 30.54 14.17 -27.69
C HIS A 398 31.15 14.46 -29.07
N ASN A 399 31.52 15.71 -29.38
CA ASN A 399 32.16 16.06 -30.65
C ASN A 399 33.56 15.43 -30.78
N ASP A 400 34.26 15.26 -29.64
CA ASP A 400 35.61 14.69 -29.58
C ASP A 400 35.63 13.16 -29.43
N LEU A 401 34.45 12.53 -29.35
CA LEU A 401 34.30 11.10 -29.10
C LEU A 401 33.78 10.37 -30.34
N ASN A 402 34.23 9.13 -30.54
CA ASN A 402 33.56 8.28 -31.51
C ASN A 402 32.14 7.92 -31.01
N PRO A 403 31.20 7.61 -31.92
CA PRO A 403 29.80 7.36 -31.53
C PRO A 403 29.62 6.20 -30.53
N THR A 404 30.43 5.13 -30.64
CA THR A 404 30.38 3.97 -29.74
C THR A 404 30.78 4.33 -28.31
N LEU A 405 31.79 5.18 -28.13
CA LEU A 405 32.24 5.67 -26.84
C LEU A 405 31.21 6.65 -26.26
N SER A 406 30.67 7.55 -27.08
CA SER A 406 29.55 8.42 -26.69
C SER A 406 28.34 7.63 -26.17
N ALA A 407 27.91 6.61 -26.92
CA ALA A 407 26.85 5.71 -26.49
C ALA A 407 27.20 4.99 -25.17
N SER A 408 28.47 4.63 -24.98
CA SER A 408 28.94 3.98 -23.76
C SER A 408 28.95 4.91 -22.53
N VAL A 409 29.27 6.19 -22.72
CA VAL A 409 29.16 7.21 -21.66
C VAL A 409 27.68 7.40 -21.30
N ILE A 410 26.82 7.61 -22.29
CA ILE A 410 25.38 7.80 -22.08
C ILE A 410 24.78 6.58 -21.37
N LYS A 411 24.95 5.34 -21.86
CA LYS A 411 24.36 4.15 -21.22
C LYS A 411 24.84 3.91 -19.78
N SER A 412 26.00 4.46 -19.41
CA SER A 412 26.57 4.27 -18.07
C SER A 412 25.78 4.96 -16.96
N HIS A 413 24.97 5.99 -17.26
CA HIS A 413 24.21 6.71 -16.22
C HIS A 413 23.20 5.80 -15.52
N VAL A 414 22.58 4.86 -16.25
CA VAL A 414 21.64 3.90 -15.65
C VAL A 414 22.36 3.03 -14.61
N ARG A 415 23.51 2.45 -14.96
CA ARG A 415 24.30 1.61 -14.05
C ARG A 415 24.77 2.41 -12.83
N LYS A 416 25.33 3.61 -13.05
CA LYS A 416 25.77 4.50 -11.96
C LYS A 416 24.62 4.94 -11.07
N GLY A 417 23.45 5.19 -11.66
CA GLY A 417 22.22 5.53 -10.95
C GLY A 417 21.79 4.42 -10.02
N VAL A 418 21.77 3.18 -10.50
CA VAL A 418 21.46 1.98 -9.68
C VAL A 418 22.49 1.81 -8.56
N GLU A 419 23.78 2.01 -8.83
CA GLU A 419 24.84 1.92 -7.81
C GLU A 419 24.66 2.98 -6.71
N LYS A 420 24.44 4.25 -7.07
CA LYS A 420 24.14 5.33 -6.12
C LYS A 420 22.86 5.06 -5.33
N ALA A 421 21.80 4.60 -5.99
CA ALA A 421 20.53 4.27 -5.35
C ALA A 421 20.67 3.17 -4.28
N ARG A 422 21.51 2.16 -4.55
CA ARG A 422 21.83 1.13 -3.55
C ARG A 422 22.64 1.68 -2.37
N GLN A 423 23.59 2.58 -2.63
CA GLN A 423 24.36 3.27 -1.57
C GLN A 423 23.47 4.16 -0.70
N LEU A 424 22.45 4.78 -1.28
CA LEU A 424 21.43 5.56 -0.57
C LEU A 424 20.36 4.70 0.10
N HIS A 425 20.46 3.36 -0.02
CA HIS A 425 19.45 2.42 0.47
C HIS A 425 18.04 2.79 0.00
N LEU A 426 17.88 3.13 -1.29
CA LEU A 426 16.55 3.37 -1.86
C LEU A 426 15.73 2.07 -1.92
N PRO A 427 14.39 2.15 -1.82
CA PRO A 427 13.54 0.97 -1.95
C PRO A 427 13.67 0.36 -3.35
N GLN A 428 13.52 -0.96 -3.44
CA GLN A 428 13.75 -1.69 -4.70
C GLN A 428 12.91 -1.14 -5.85
N ALA A 429 11.65 -0.78 -5.61
CA ALA A 429 10.79 -0.21 -6.65
C ALA A 429 11.31 1.11 -7.25
N VAL A 430 12.05 1.93 -6.49
CA VAL A 430 12.70 3.14 -7.03
C VAL A 430 13.96 2.78 -7.81
N ILE A 431 14.73 1.81 -7.33
CA ILE A 431 15.90 1.27 -8.06
C ILE A 431 15.47 0.67 -9.41
N ASP A 432 14.34 -0.04 -9.43
CA ASP A 432 13.79 -0.64 -10.65
C ASP A 432 13.40 0.45 -11.66
N ILE A 433 12.74 1.54 -11.23
CA ILE A 433 12.45 2.70 -12.11
C ILE A 433 13.75 3.28 -12.69
N ILE A 434 14.80 3.46 -11.87
CA ILE A 434 16.11 3.92 -12.35
C ILE A 434 16.68 2.96 -13.40
N ALA A 435 16.55 1.65 -13.20
CA ALA A 435 17.07 0.65 -14.15
C ALA A 435 16.25 0.53 -15.44
N GLU A 436 14.93 0.78 -15.37
CA GLU A 436 13.96 0.48 -16.42
C GLU A 436 13.54 1.70 -17.25
N HIS A 437 13.79 2.95 -16.81
CA HIS A 437 13.21 4.14 -17.45
C HIS A 437 13.57 4.32 -18.94
N HIS A 438 14.69 3.76 -19.41
CA HIS A 438 15.02 3.67 -20.84
C HIS A 438 14.79 2.29 -21.48
N GLY A 439 14.49 1.27 -20.67
CA GLY A 439 14.31 -0.11 -21.10
C GLY A 439 15.52 -0.66 -21.84
N ASN A 440 15.28 -1.31 -22.96
CA ASN A 440 16.31 -1.74 -23.92
C ASN A 440 16.28 -0.89 -25.21
N SER A 441 15.87 0.38 -25.09
CA SER A 441 15.85 1.32 -26.21
C SER A 441 17.25 1.52 -26.81
N ILE A 442 17.29 1.85 -28.09
CA ILE A 442 18.54 2.18 -28.80
C ILE A 442 18.86 3.66 -28.57
N ILE A 443 20.14 3.98 -28.40
CA ILE A 443 20.63 5.35 -28.38
C ILE A 443 20.76 5.85 -29.84
N THR A 444 19.61 6.17 -30.44
CA THR A 444 19.42 6.34 -31.89
C THR A 444 20.38 7.33 -32.54
N TYR A 445 20.67 8.47 -31.90
CA TYR A 445 21.54 9.50 -32.48
C TYR A 445 22.96 8.96 -32.76
N PHE A 446 23.58 8.31 -31.76
CA PHE A 446 24.93 7.77 -31.91
C PHE A 446 24.94 6.50 -32.77
N TYR A 447 23.90 5.68 -32.72
CA TYR A 447 23.77 4.52 -33.61
C TYR A 447 23.73 4.94 -35.08
N ASN A 448 22.91 5.93 -35.43
CA ASN A 448 22.82 6.41 -36.82
C ASN A 448 24.15 7.00 -37.31
N ASN A 449 24.81 7.83 -36.49
CA ASN A 449 26.14 8.39 -36.81
C ASN A 449 27.20 7.28 -36.99
N ALA A 450 27.15 6.21 -36.18
CA ALA A 450 28.03 5.08 -36.31
C ALA A 450 27.75 4.28 -37.60
N LYS A 451 26.47 4.01 -37.87
CA LYS A 451 26.01 3.22 -39.02
C LYS A 451 26.30 3.87 -40.37
N GLU A 452 26.34 5.20 -40.42
CA GLU A 452 26.81 5.94 -41.60
C GLU A 452 28.29 5.66 -41.91
N LYS A 453 29.11 5.38 -40.89
CA LYS A 453 30.55 5.10 -41.03
C LYS A 453 30.83 3.61 -41.22
N ASP A 454 30.05 2.76 -40.56
CA ASP A 454 30.15 1.31 -40.65
C ASP A 454 28.74 0.67 -40.69
N PRO A 455 28.24 0.32 -41.90
CA PRO A 455 26.94 -0.31 -42.05
C PRO A 455 26.80 -1.70 -41.42
N SER A 456 27.91 -2.34 -41.03
CA SER A 456 27.93 -3.69 -40.47
C SER A 456 27.80 -3.74 -38.95
N LEU A 457 27.70 -2.57 -38.29
CA LEU A 457 27.57 -2.46 -36.85
C LEU A 457 26.33 -3.15 -36.30
N ASP A 458 26.52 -3.82 -35.17
CA ASP A 458 25.43 -4.38 -34.39
C ASP A 458 24.68 -3.26 -33.66
N GLU A 459 23.36 -3.29 -33.74
CA GLU A 459 22.49 -2.36 -33.04
C GLU A 459 22.53 -2.57 -31.52
N ASP A 460 22.80 -3.79 -31.07
CA ASP A 460 22.82 -4.16 -29.65
C ASP A 460 23.92 -3.44 -28.87
N ASP A 461 25.02 -3.01 -29.52
CA ASP A 461 26.09 -2.22 -28.90
C ASP A 461 25.61 -0.82 -28.43
N PHE A 462 24.54 -0.34 -29.04
CA PHE A 462 23.92 0.97 -28.78
C PHE A 462 22.64 0.89 -27.95
N ARG A 463 22.24 -0.31 -27.50
CA ARG A 463 21.09 -0.49 -26.62
C ARG A 463 21.45 -0.22 -25.17
N TYR A 464 20.48 0.30 -24.42
CA TYR A 464 20.54 0.25 -22.97
C TYR A 464 20.49 -1.21 -22.49
N PRO A 465 21.25 -1.57 -21.44
CA PRO A 465 21.26 -2.92 -20.90
C PRO A 465 20.03 -3.25 -20.03
N GLY A 466 19.11 -2.28 -19.87
CA GLY A 466 17.92 -2.43 -19.05
C GLY A 466 16.88 -3.36 -19.68
N ILE A 467 15.88 -3.71 -18.88
CA ILE A 467 14.68 -4.43 -19.36
C ILE A 467 13.54 -3.43 -19.54
N PRO A 468 12.63 -3.63 -20.51
CA PRO A 468 11.43 -2.81 -20.60
C PRO A 468 10.65 -2.77 -19.28
N PRO A 469 10.00 -1.62 -18.95
CA PRO A 469 9.23 -1.44 -17.75
C PRO A 469 8.29 -2.60 -17.41
N VAL A 470 8.32 -3.00 -16.16
CA VAL A 470 7.51 -4.12 -15.64
C VAL A 470 6.28 -3.63 -14.86
N THR A 471 6.32 -2.39 -14.37
CA THR A 471 5.24 -1.77 -13.58
C THR A 471 4.63 -0.59 -14.34
N LYS A 472 3.37 -0.26 -14.02
CA LYS A 472 2.70 0.92 -14.59
C LYS A 472 3.47 2.20 -14.26
N GLU A 473 3.98 2.29 -13.04
CA GLU A 473 4.75 3.44 -12.53
C GLU A 473 6.04 3.64 -13.33
N SER A 474 6.83 2.57 -13.53
CA SER A 474 8.05 2.60 -14.33
C SER A 474 7.76 2.97 -15.79
N ALA A 475 6.70 2.41 -16.37
CA ALA A 475 6.27 2.73 -17.72
C ALA A 475 5.86 4.20 -17.86
N VAL A 476 5.09 4.73 -16.91
CA VAL A 476 4.69 6.14 -16.90
C VAL A 476 5.90 7.06 -16.73
N VAL A 477 6.90 6.69 -15.92
CA VAL A 477 8.16 7.46 -15.82
C VAL A 477 8.93 7.45 -17.14
N MET A 478 9.05 6.30 -17.82
CA MET A 478 9.64 6.24 -19.17
C MET A 478 8.91 7.16 -20.17
N LEU A 479 7.57 7.15 -20.15
CA LEU A 479 6.78 8.00 -21.04
C LEU A 479 6.96 9.48 -20.69
N ALA A 480 6.99 9.82 -19.40
CA ALA A 480 7.20 11.18 -18.92
C ALA A 480 8.59 11.73 -19.31
N ASP A 481 9.65 10.94 -19.12
CA ASP A 481 11.03 11.25 -19.54
C ASP A 481 11.08 11.51 -21.05
N THR A 482 10.53 10.59 -21.85
CA THR A 482 10.51 10.70 -23.31
C THR A 482 9.77 11.96 -23.78
N VAL A 483 8.62 12.26 -23.16
CA VAL A 483 7.79 13.41 -23.52
C VAL A 483 8.44 14.72 -23.10
N GLU A 484 8.99 14.80 -21.89
CA GLU A 484 9.65 16.00 -21.38
C GLU A 484 10.85 16.37 -22.28
N ALA A 485 11.75 15.41 -22.52
CA ALA A 485 12.97 15.64 -23.28
C ALA A 485 12.68 16.08 -24.72
N ALA A 486 11.65 15.50 -25.34
CA ALA A 486 11.27 15.83 -26.72
C ALA A 486 10.47 17.15 -26.82
N CYS A 487 9.62 17.46 -25.83
CA CYS A 487 8.82 18.69 -25.86
C CYS A 487 9.68 19.95 -25.63
N HIS A 488 10.84 19.82 -24.98
CA HIS A 488 11.76 20.94 -24.78
C HIS A 488 12.28 21.55 -26.10
N THR A 489 12.29 20.78 -27.19
CA THR A 489 12.73 21.27 -28.52
C THR A 489 11.60 21.82 -29.38
N LEU A 490 10.35 21.79 -28.91
CA LEU A 490 9.19 22.14 -29.74
C LEU A 490 8.96 23.66 -29.79
N GLU A 491 9.04 24.23 -30.99
CA GLU A 491 8.69 25.64 -31.21
C GLU A 491 7.17 25.86 -31.16
N ASN A 492 6.72 26.81 -30.32
CA ASN A 492 5.31 27.19 -30.15
C ASN A 492 4.39 25.99 -29.79
N PRO A 493 4.50 25.46 -28.56
CA PRO A 493 3.75 24.30 -28.08
C PRO A 493 2.29 24.64 -27.76
N THR A 494 1.45 24.74 -28.80
CA THR A 494 -0.01 24.80 -28.65
C THR A 494 -0.56 23.44 -28.22
N SER A 495 -1.72 23.44 -27.53
CA SER A 495 -2.33 22.18 -27.05
C SER A 495 -2.53 21.12 -28.15
N PRO A 496 -3.08 21.43 -29.35
CA PRO A 496 -3.21 20.43 -30.43
C PRO A 496 -1.86 19.92 -30.96
N ARG A 497 -0.81 20.76 -30.95
CA ARG A 497 0.54 20.35 -31.37
C ARG A 497 1.15 19.40 -30.35
N LEU A 498 1.03 19.72 -29.06
CA LEU A 498 1.47 18.85 -27.97
C LEU A 498 0.77 17.49 -28.03
N GLU A 499 -0.55 17.47 -28.21
CA GLU A 499 -1.31 16.22 -28.29
C GLU A 499 -0.83 15.32 -29.44
N LYS A 500 -0.66 15.89 -30.64
CA LYS A 500 -0.14 15.14 -31.79
C LYS A 500 1.27 14.63 -31.53
N PHE A 501 2.14 15.48 -30.98
CA PHE A 501 3.54 15.14 -30.74
C PHE A 501 3.69 14.04 -29.67
N ILE A 502 3.02 14.19 -28.53
CA ILE A 502 2.98 13.18 -27.46
C ILE A 502 2.43 11.86 -27.99
N THR A 503 1.38 11.89 -28.81
CA THR A 503 0.81 10.67 -29.42
C THR A 503 1.85 9.93 -30.27
N ILE A 504 2.65 10.65 -31.06
CA ILE A 504 3.72 10.03 -31.86
C ILE A 504 4.77 9.36 -30.96
N LEU A 505 5.24 10.06 -29.92
CA LEU A 505 6.27 9.55 -29.01
C LEU A 505 5.82 8.28 -28.26
N ILE A 506 4.58 8.26 -27.76
CA ILE A 506 4.06 7.09 -27.05
C ILE A 506 3.81 5.93 -28.02
N ASN A 507 3.32 6.20 -29.23
CA ASN A 507 3.16 5.17 -30.25
C ASN A 507 4.50 4.52 -30.62
N GLN A 508 5.57 5.31 -30.74
CA GLN A 508 6.91 4.77 -30.99
C GLN A 508 7.36 3.82 -29.87
N LYS A 509 7.10 4.15 -28.59
CA LYS A 509 7.42 3.24 -27.47
C LYS A 509 6.63 1.93 -27.53
N MET A 510 5.37 1.98 -27.97
CA MET A 510 4.55 0.79 -28.19
C MET A 510 5.07 -0.06 -29.37
N GLU A 511 5.41 0.58 -30.50
CA GLU A 511 5.97 -0.10 -31.67
C GLU A 511 7.30 -0.80 -31.34
N LEU A 512 8.11 -0.18 -30.47
CA LEU A 512 9.36 -0.73 -29.94
C LEU A 512 9.16 -1.71 -28.77
N LYS A 513 7.93 -2.14 -28.49
CA LYS A 513 7.58 -3.12 -27.45
C LYS A 513 8.07 -2.76 -26.05
N GLN A 514 8.28 -1.47 -25.78
CA GLN A 514 8.76 -1.02 -24.46
C GLN A 514 7.68 -1.17 -23.37
N LEU A 515 6.41 -1.27 -23.75
CA LEU A 515 5.29 -1.36 -22.81
C LEU A 515 4.72 -2.78 -22.69
N ASP A 516 5.27 -3.77 -23.40
CA ASP A 516 4.74 -5.14 -23.48
C ASP A 516 4.77 -5.89 -22.14
N ASN A 517 5.68 -5.50 -21.24
CA ASN A 517 5.89 -6.18 -19.95
C ASN A 517 5.15 -5.51 -18.78
N CYS A 518 4.36 -4.46 -19.04
CA CYS A 518 3.61 -3.73 -18.01
C CYS A 518 2.10 -3.81 -18.26
N ASP A 519 1.30 -3.74 -17.21
CA ASP A 519 -0.16 -3.89 -17.28
C ASP A 519 -0.91 -2.62 -17.74
N LEU A 520 -0.29 -1.76 -18.56
CA LEU A 520 -0.94 -0.57 -19.11
C LEU A 520 -1.95 -0.95 -20.20
N THR A 521 -3.18 -0.48 -20.04
CA THR A 521 -4.23 -0.66 -21.07
C THR A 521 -4.24 0.51 -22.05
N PHE A 522 -4.85 0.35 -23.23
CA PHE A 522 -5.06 1.48 -24.16
C PHE A 522 -5.90 2.61 -23.54
N HIS A 523 -6.78 2.28 -22.59
CA HIS A 523 -7.51 3.26 -21.81
C HIS A 523 -6.57 4.07 -20.89
N ASP A 524 -5.66 3.39 -20.19
CA ASP A 524 -4.64 4.02 -19.36
C ASP A 524 -3.76 4.97 -20.20
N ILE A 525 -3.26 4.51 -21.35
CA ILE A 525 -2.46 5.32 -22.28
C ILE A 525 -3.20 6.60 -22.71
N SER A 526 -4.48 6.50 -23.03
CA SER A 526 -5.28 7.67 -23.43
C SER A 526 -5.40 8.71 -22.31
N ARG A 527 -5.55 8.25 -21.05
CA ARG A 527 -5.63 9.13 -19.88
C ARG A 527 -4.28 9.76 -19.54
N ILE A 528 -3.18 9.00 -19.63
CA ILE A 528 -1.81 9.52 -19.46
C ILE A 528 -1.53 10.63 -20.48
N LYS A 529 -1.88 10.42 -21.75
CA LYS A 529 -1.73 11.46 -22.79
C LYS A 529 -2.45 12.75 -22.44
N ALA A 530 -3.73 12.64 -22.08
CA ALA A 530 -4.53 13.81 -21.71
C ALA A 530 -3.94 14.55 -20.51
N ALA A 531 -3.47 13.83 -19.49
CA ALA A 531 -2.77 14.40 -18.35
C ALA A 531 -1.51 15.17 -18.75
N PHE A 532 -0.66 14.58 -19.60
CA PHE A 532 0.58 15.21 -20.05
C PHE A 532 0.30 16.47 -20.89
N VAL A 533 -0.67 16.40 -21.82
CA VAL A 533 -1.09 17.56 -22.63
C VAL A 533 -1.56 18.70 -21.74
N ASN A 534 -2.41 18.42 -20.75
CA ASN A 534 -2.94 19.44 -19.84
C ASN A 534 -1.83 20.11 -19.02
N LEU A 535 -0.91 19.31 -18.46
CA LEU A 535 0.20 19.83 -17.66
C LEU A 535 1.16 20.68 -18.48
N LEU A 536 1.59 20.18 -19.64
CA LEU A 536 2.53 20.90 -20.52
C LEU A 536 1.90 22.14 -21.15
N THR A 537 0.61 22.09 -21.48
CA THR A 537 -0.12 23.27 -21.96
C THR A 537 -0.05 24.38 -20.90
N GLY A 538 -0.34 24.07 -19.63
CA GLY A 538 -0.21 25.04 -18.54
C GLY A 538 1.21 25.57 -18.35
N TYR A 539 2.21 24.69 -18.44
CA TYR A 539 3.62 25.06 -18.29
C TYR A 539 4.10 26.03 -19.38
N TYR A 540 3.81 25.74 -20.65
CA TYR A 540 4.29 26.56 -21.76
C TYR A 540 3.46 27.83 -22.01
N HIS A 541 2.15 27.84 -21.71
CA HIS A 541 1.33 29.06 -21.89
C HIS A 541 1.65 30.13 -20.83
N ASN A 542 2.05 29.75 -19.61
CA ASN A 542 2.49 30.70 -18.59
C ASN A 542 3.86 31.35 -18.89
N ARG A 543 4.61 30.84 -19.88
CA ARG A 543 5.92 31.37 -20.30
C ARG A 543 5.85 32.38 -21.46
N ILE A 544 4.67 32.70 -21.99
CA ILE A 544 4.55 33.69 -23.08
C ILE A 544 4.95 35.09 -22.55
N LYS A 545 5.99 35.66 -23.17
CA LYS A 545 6.63 36.95 -22.86
C LYS A 545 5.62 38.08 -22.64
N TYR A 546 5.81 38.83 -21.55
CA TYR A 546 5.28 40.19 -21.45
C TYR A 546 5.89 41.04 -22.57
N GLN A 547 5.07 41.58 -23.48
CA GLN A 547 5.52 42.34 -24.64
C GLN A 547 6.15 43.73 -24.34
N ASN A 548 6.51 44.06 -23.09
CA ASN A 548 7.04 45.38 -22.72
C ASN A 548 8.24 45.33 -21.76
N GLN A 549 9.23 44.48 -22.02
CA GLN A 549 10.56 44.67 -21.44
C GLN A 549 11.55 44.85 -22.59
N GLN A 550 11.94 46.11 -22.81
CA GLN A 550 13.16 46.41 -23.57
C GLN A 550 14.35 45.84 -22.82
N ASP A 551 15.23 45.19 -23.57
CA ASP A 551 16.50 44.66 -23.08
C ASP A 551 17.35 45.85 -22.57
N PRO A 552 17.83 45.85 -21.31
CA PRO A 552 18.60 46.99 -20.76
C PRO A 552 19.91 47.28 -21.50
N ASP A 553 20.38 46.34 -22.34
CA ASP A 553 21.66 46.41 -23.04
C ASP A 553 21.55 46.81 -24.53
N GLU A 554 20.35 47.12 -25.06
CA GLU A 554 20.22 47.73 -26.39
C GLU A 554 20.52 49.24 -26.34
N ALA A 555 21.79 49.61 -26.59
CA ALA A 555 22.19 50.99 -26.76
C ALA A 555 21.46 51.64 -27.97
N PRO A 556 20.94 52.87 -27.86
CA PRO A 556 20.18 53.49 -28.93
C PRO A 556 21.10 53.87 -30.10
N ALA A 557 20.75 53.39 -31.29
CA ALA A 557 21.38 53.75 -32.55
C ALA A 557 21.25 55.27 -32.82
N LYS A 558 22.34 55.85 -33.30
CA LYS A 558 22.51 57.27 -33.62
C LYS A 558 21.50 57.75 -34.67
N THR A 559 20.84 58.88 -34.39
CA THR A 559 20.03 59.63 -35.35
C THR A 559 20.93 60.61 -36.13
N GLU A 560 20.98 60.50 -37.47
CA GLU A 560 21.56 61.52 -38.36
C GLU A 560 20.56 62.66 -38.62
N GLU A 561 21.10 63.88 -38.78
CA GLU A 561 20.40 65.17 -38.90
C GLU A 561 19.90 65.52 -40.33
N ALA A 562 18.76 66.24 -40.35
CA ALA A 562 18.43 67.43 -41.17
C ALA A 562 18.15 67.29 -42.70
N PRO A 563 17.41 68.24 -43.36
CA PRO A 563 17.20 69.63 -42.94
C PRO A 563 15.78 70.24 -43.08
N ALA A 564 15.73 71.49 -42.63
CA ALA A 564 14.59 72.35 -42.32
C ALA A 564 14.11 73.29 -43.45
N ALA A 565 12.86 73.75 -43.33
CA ALA A 565 12.27 75.06 -43.70
C ALA A 565 10.75 75.00 -43.43
N GLU A 566 9.93 76.00 -43.09
CA GLU A 566 10.01 77.37 -42.55
C GLU A 566 8.59 77.67 -41.97
N ALA A 567 8.45 78.59 -41.02
CA ALA A 567 7.18 79.03 -40.38
C ALA A 567 6.50 80.18 -41.20
N PRO A 568 5.41 80.91 -40.81
CA PRO A 568 4.66 80.93 -39.52
C PRO A 568 3.12 81.26 -39.53
N LYS A 569 2.50 81.11 -38.33
CA LYS A 569 1.46 81.94 -37.64
C LYS A 569 -0.05 82.02 -38.08
N ALA A 570 -0.89 81.63 -37.11
CA ALA A 570 -2.05 82.32 -36.49
C ALA A 570 -3.39 82.55 -37.24
N ALA A 571 -4.51 82.09 -36.64
CA ALA A 571 -5.62 82.93 -36.13
C ALA A 571 -6.85 82.08 -35.70
N ALA A 572 -7.53 82.56 -34.65
CA ALA A 572 -8.71 81.98 -34.00
C ALA A 572 -10.03 82.27 -34.73
N LYS A 573 -11.06 81.42 -34.52
CA LYS A 573 -12.47 81.79 -34.27
C LYS A 573 -13.36 80.55 -33.98
N GLU A 574 -14.05 80.60 -32.84
CA GLU A 574 -15.29 79.85 -32.49
C GLU A 574 -16.52 80.52 -33.19
N PRO A 575 -17.81 80.07 -33.05
CA PRO A 575 -18.38 78.89 -32.36
C PRO A 575 -19.51 78.14 -33.14
N ALA A 576 -20.01 77.01 -32.61
CA ALA A 576 -21.47 76.70 -32.41
C ALA A 576 -21.74 75.26 -31.90
N LYS A 577 -22.51 75.15 -30.81
CA LYS A 577 -23.29 73.98 -30.31
C LYS A 577 -24.79 74.22 -30.64
N PRO A 578 -25.74 73.25 -30.63
CA PRO A 578 -26.08 72.30 -29.54
C PRO A 578 -26.51 70.87 -30.04
N ALA A 579 -26.87 69.82 -29.29
CA ALA A 579 -26.94 69.43 -27.88
C ALA A 579 -27.23 67.90 -27.77
N VAL A 580 -26.69 67.28 -26.69
CA VAL A 580 -27.26 66.21 -25.83
C VAL A 580 -27.43 64.76 -26.35
N LYS A 581 -26.65 63.84 -25.75
CA LYS A 581 -27.13 62.72 -24.89
C LYS A 581 -25.94 62.02 -24.21
N GLU A 582 -25.93 61.96 -22.88
CA GLU A 582 -25.08 61.08 -22.07
C GLU A 582 -25.90 60.47 -20.94
N ALA A 583 -25.60 59.21 -20.61
CA ALA A 583 -25.89 58.59 -19.33
C ALA A 583 -24.71 57.65 -18.94
N PRO A 584 -24.37 57.51 -17.64
CA PRO A 584 -23.03 57.15 -17.20
C PRO A 584 -22.93 55.82 -16.40
N LYS A 585 -21.68 55.44 -16.12
CA LYS A 585 -21.19 54.34 -15.24
C LYS A 585 -21.56 54.51 -13.76
N ALA A 586 -21.62 53.40 -13.02
CA ALA A 586 -21.35 53.31 -11.57
C ALA A 586 -21.06 51.85 -11.12
N PRO A 587 -20.45 51.62 -9.92
CA PRO A 587 -19.47 50.56 -9.65
C PRO A 587 -19.82 49.57 -8.50
N ALA A 588 -18.79 48.80 -8.09
CA ALA A 588 -18.69 47.73 -7.08
C ALA A 588 -19.15 48.03 -5.63
N LYS A 589 -19.46 46.97 -4.85
CA LYS A 589 -19.22 46.88 -3.39
C LYS A 589 -19.36 45.45 -2.81
N GLU A 590 -18.57 45.21 -1.75
CA GLU A 590 -18.49 44.08 -0.82
C GLU A 590 -19.82 43.63 -0.20
N ALA A 591 -19.88 42.37 0.25
CA ALA A 591 -20.91 41.87 1.15
C ALA A 591 -20.32 41.03 2.30
N ALA A 592 -20.53 41.52 3.53
CA ALA A 592 -20.47 40.79 4.78
C ALA A 592 -21.88 40.32 5.20
N ALA A 593 -21.92 39.35 6.12
CA ALA A 593 -23.08 38.59 6.64
C ALA A 593 -24.32 39.39 7.09
N PRO A 594 -25.44 38.69 7.35
CA PRO A 594 -26.19 38.99 8.59
C PRO A 594 -26.82 37.80 9.34
N LYS A 595 -27.05 38.03 10.65
CA LYS A 595 -27.94 37.29 11.55
C LYS A 595 -29.38 37.85 11.49
N ALA A 596 -30.34 36.92 11.65
CA ALA A 596 -31.62 36.99 12.37
C ALA A 596 -32.54 38.23 12.30
N THR A 597 -33.82 38.03 11.94
CA THR A 597 -34.95 38.23 12.88
C THR A 597 -36.26 37.61 12.37
N ALA A 598 -37.16 37.38 13.32
CA ALA A 598 -38.37 36.59 13.31
C ALA A 598 -39.63 37.27 12.74
N GLU A 599 -40.67 36.43 12.63
CA GLU A 599 -42.12 36.70 12.78
C GLU A 599 -42.94 37.28 11.61
N LYS A 600 -43.85 36.45 11.08
CA LYS A 600 -45.31 36.69 11.21
C LYS A 600 -46.17 35.45 10.96
N LYS A 601 -47.22 35.37 11.77
CA LYS A 601 -48.25 34.33 11.94
C LYS A 601 -49.29 34.24 10.81
N ALA A 602 -49.93 33.06 10.74
CA ALA A 602 -51.39 32.83 10.87
C ALA A 602 -52.10 32.13 9.68
N SER A 603 -52.67 30.95 9.96
CA SER A 603 -53.97 30.40 9.49
C SER A 603 -54.02 28.91 9.91
N ALA A 604 -54.74 28.52 10.98
CA ALA A 604 -56.14 28.03 11.02
C ALA A 604 -56.29 26.64 10.33
N ALA A 605 -57.01 25.62 10.79
CA ALA A 605 -57.98 25.35 11.87
C ALA A 605 -58.05 23.79 11.99
N ALA A 606 -58.13 23.13 13.16
CA ALA A 606 -59.30 22.83 14.01
C ALA A 606 -59.73 21.33 14.03
N LYS A 607 -59.76 20.78 15.26
CA LYS A 607 -60.71 19.80 15.87
C LYS A 607 -60.74 18.37 15.28
N THR A 608 -60.79 17.26 16.06
CA THR A 608 -61.62 16.85 17.24
C THR A 608 -60.91 15.66 17.93
N VAL A 609 -60.60 15.60 19.24
CA VAL A 609 -61.41 15.32 20.47
C VAL A 609 -62.20 13.99 20.47
N LYS A 610 -61.82 13.03 21.33
CA LYS A 610 -62.59 12.48 22.50
C LYS A 610 -61.95 11.19 23.05
N GLU A 611 -61.50 11.20 24.33
CA GLU A 611 -62.18 10.68 25.56
C GLU A 611 -62.10 9.14 25.67
N LYS A 612 -61.95 8.47 26.82
CA LYS A 612 -61.88 8.68 28.28
C LYS A 612 -61.42 7.29 28.80
N LYS A 613 -60.72 7.09 29.92
CA LYS A 613 -61.06 7.46 31.29
C LYS A 613 -59.87 7.14 32.18
#